data_AF-A0A933M1M7-F1
#
_entry.id   AF-A0A933M1M7-F1
#
_cell.length_a   1.000
_cell.length_b   1.000
_cell.length_c   1.000
_cell.angle_alpha   90.00
_cell.angle_beta   90.00
_cell.angle_gamma   90.00
#
_symmetry.space_group_name_H-M   'P 1'
#
loop_
_entity.id
_entity.type
_entity.pdbx_description
1 polymer ?
#
loop_
_entity_poly.entity_id
_entity_poly.type
_entity_poly.pdbx_seq_one_letter_code
_entity_poly.pdbx_strand_id
1 'polypeptide(L)'
;LHTNRGRLPDDRADLYNDVIDLLMQRWNEAIGADRGLLDSLSVTGLRLANFRAKIEQLAFEAHEANVGAQGVADIPRGDLVRAFSSLLGGSDDKAKLVVDYIEKRAGLLLGQGEKNKEPQFTFPHRTFQEYLAACYLARQNDFAKRSESLARAALDHWREVLKLAARVAGEERGVFAADGMVGGVSYEDYKRKCEVGSSKLEVGREAWQRVVLAGEMLNELGVVVKNTPQSERVVGWLVALIESNALPAKERARAGDVLGQLGDPRNFDEMITIPAGKFWMGSDKKVDRYVQDNELPQHEVDLKDYAIGKYPVTVRQWKKFVEATKHNCDERSLRDYDNRPVRYVTWNDAQAYCKWLSKTTSARLR
;
A
#
# COMPACT_ATOMS: atom_id res chain seq x y z
N LEU A 1 -18.07 -17.52 1.46
CA LEU A 1 -16.86 -17.49 0.61
C LEU A 1 -16.25 -18.88 0.50
N HIS A 2 -15.60 -19.41 1.55
CA HIS A 2 -15.07 -20.79 1.56
C HIS A 2 -16.16 -21.84 1.24
N THR A 3 -17.35 -21.68 1.83
CA THR A 3 -18.50 -22.56 1.60
C THR A 3 -19.13 -22.43 0.21
N ASN A 4 -18.87 -21.32 -0.52
CA ASN A 4 -19.53 -21.03 -1.81
C ASN A 4 -18.58 -21.21 -3.02
N ARG A 5 -17.27 -21.02 -2.85
CA ARG A 5 -16.26 -21.15 -3.92
C ARG A 5 -15.21 -22.25 -3.69
N GLY A 6 -15.20 -22.90 -2.52
CA GLY A 6 -14.28 -24.00 -2.21
C GLY A 6 -12.79 -23.61 -2.09
N ARG A 7 -12.45 -22.32 -2.18
CA ARG A 7 -11.10 -21.78 -2.00
C ARG A 7 -11.12 -20.49 -1.19
N LEU A 8 -10.00 -20.16 -0.53
CA LEU A 8 -9.79 -18.85 0.09
C LEU A 8 -9.19 -17.88 -0.96
N PRO A 9 -9.56 -16.60 -0.94
CA PRO A 9 -8.92 -15.59 -1.79
C PRO A 9 -7.42 -15.48 -1.51
N ASP A 10 -6.61 -15.34 -2.56
CA ASP A 10 -5.15 -15.24 -2.45
C ASP A 10 -4.71 -13.81 -2.09
N ASP A 11 -5.56 -12.81 -2.35
CA ASP A 11 -5.34 -11.42 -1.97
C ASP A 11 -6.65 -10.69 -1.60
N ARG A 12 -6.52 -9.44 -1.11
CA ARG A 12 -7.68 -8.64 -0.67
C ARG A 12 -8.56 -8.15 -1.81
N ALA A 13 -8.02 -7.94 -3.01
CA ALA A 13 -8.81 -7.55 -4.18
C ALA A 13 -9.73 -8.70 -4.61
N ASP A 14 -9.23 -9.93 -4.59
CA ASP A 14 -10.04 -11.14 -4.82
C ASP A 14 -11.12 -11.32 -3.74
N LEU A 15 -10.78 -11.06 -2.47
CA LEU A 15 -11.75 -11.10 -1.37
C LEU A 15 -12.89 -10.10 -1.61
N TYR A 16 -12.58 -8.85 -1.95
CA TYR A 16 -13.60 -7.85 -2.25
C TYR A 16 -14.43 -8.22 -3.48
N ASN A 17 -13.79 -8.72 -4.53
CA ASN A 17 -14.49 -9.21 -5.72
C ASN A 17 -15.55 -10.25 -5.35
N ASP A 18 -15.14 -11.26 -4.58
CA ASP A 18 -16.01 -12.38 -4.26
C ASP A 18 -17.17 -11.98 -3.34
N VAL A 19 -16.94 -11.04 -2.41
CA VAL A 19 -18.01 -10.49 -1.56
C VAL A 19 -18.99 -9.67 -2.39
N ILE A 20 -18.51 -8.80 -3.28
CA ILE A 20 -19.37 -7.99 -4.15
C ILE A 20 -20.18 -8.88 -5.08
N ASP A 21 -19.57 -9.89 -5.70
CA ASP A 21 -20.28 -10.87 -6.53
C ASP A 21 -21.40 -11.55 -5.74
N LEU A 22 -21.14 -11.96 -4.49
CA LEU A 22 -22.15 -12.57 -3.63
C LEU A 22 -23.28 -11.60 -3.27
N LEU A 23 -22.96 -10.35 -2.93
CA LEU A 23 -23.96 -9.32 -2.64
C LEU A 23 -24.80 -8.98 -3.87
N MET A 24 -24.21 -8.98 -5.06
CA MET A 24 -24.92 -8.77 -6.31
C MET A 24 -25.77 -9.97 -6.73
N GLN A 25 -25.35 -11.21 -6.43
CA GLN A 25 -26.17 -12.39 -6.68
C GLN A 25 -27.51 -12.33 -5.95
N ARG A 26 -27.54 -11.80 -4.72
CA ARG A 26 -28.79 -11.56 -3.97
C ARG A 26 -29.79 -10.66 -4.69
N TRP A 27 -29.33 -9.79 -5.59
CA TRP A 27 -30.23 -8.95 -6.38
C TRP A 27 -30.98 -9.74 -7.45
N ASN A 28 -30.55 -10.95 -7.79
CA ASN A 28 -31.20 -11.79 -8.78
C ASN A 28 -31.81 -13.06 -8.20
N GLU A 29 -31.74 -13.26 -6.88
CA GLU A 29 -32.42 -14.35 -6.19
C GLU A 29 -33.93 -14.08 -6.10
N ALA A 30 -34.74 -15.06 -6.50
CA ALA A 30 -36.17 -15.04 -6.23
C ALA A 30 -36.40 -15.35 -4.74
N ILE A 31 -37.19 -14.51 -4.05
CA ILE A 31 -37.53 -14.71 -2.63
C ILE A 31 -39.05 -14.65 -2.51
N GLY A 32 -39.68 -15.77 -2.16
CA GLY A 32 -41.14 -15.86 -2.10
C GLY A 32 -41.79 -15.65 -3.47
N ALA A 33 -42.72 -14.71 -3.58
CA ALA A 33 -43.43 -14.39 -4.81
C ALA A 33 -42.70 -13.37 -5.72
N ASP A 34 -41.64 -12.75 -5.22
CA ASP A 34 -40.90 -11.73 -5.95
C ASP A 34 -39.89 -12.33 -6.94
N ARG A 35 -39.94 -11.86 -8.19
CA ARG A 35 -38.98 -12.21 -9.23
C ARG A 35 -37.61 -11.57 -8.98
N GLY A 36 -36.55 -12.16 -9.54
CA GLY A 36 -35.22 -11.55 -9.57
C GLY A 36 -35.23 -10.24 -10.36
N LEU A 37 -34.27 -9.34 -10.09
CA LEU A 37 -34.20 -8.03 -10.73
C LEU A 37 -34.18 -8.09 -12.26
N LEU A 38 -33.44 -9.03 -12.86
CA LEU A 38 -33.35 -9.12 -14.32
C LEU A 38 -34.70 -9.52 -14.95
N ASP A 39 -35.41 -10.45 -14.30
CA ASP A 39 -36.72 -10.92 -14.76
C ASP A 39 -37.79 -9.82 -14.65
N SER A 40 -37.73 -8.99 -13.60
CA SER A 40 -38.69 -7.90 -13.40
C SER A 40 -38.54 -6.78 -14.43
N LEU A 41 -37.33 -6.54 -14.93
CA LEU A 41 -37.05 -5.50 -15.92
C LEU A 41 -37.42 -5.91 -17.36
N SER A 42 -37.43 -7.22 -17.64
CA SER A 42 -37.75 -7.80 -18.95
C SER A 42 -36.99 -7.11 -20.10
N VAL A 43 -35.69 -6.86 -19.90
CA VAL A 43 -34.79 -6.26 -20.91
C VAL A 43 -33.89 -7.35 -21.49
N THR A 44 -34.05 -7.62 -22.79
CA THR A 44 -33.27 -8.65 -23.49
C THR A 44 -31.78 -8.33 -23.46
N GLY A 45 -30.96 -9.32 -23.07
CA GLY A 45 -29.50 -9.21 -23.07
C GLY A 45 -28.89 -8.50 -21.86
N LEU A 46 -29.70 -7.97 -20.94
CA LEU A 46 -29.23 -7.33 -19.71
C LEU A 46 -28.69 -8.36 -18.72
N ARG A 47 -27.51 -8.10 -18.14
CA ARG A 47 -26.82 -8.97 -17.18
C ARG A 47 -26.46 -8.20 -15.92
N LEU A 48 -26.27 -8.90 -14.80
CA LEU A 48 -25.77 -8.30 -13.55
C LEU A 48 -24.42 -7.58 -13.73
N ALA A 49 -23.56 -8.06 -14.65
CA ALA A 49 -22.30 -7.40 -14.99
C ALA A 49 -22.49 -5.97 -15.53
N ASN A 50 -23.62 -5.68 -16.20
CA ASN A 50 -23.92 -4.33 -16.67
C ASN A 50 -24.24 -3.39 -15.50
N PHE A 51 -25.00 -3.88 -14.51
CA PHE A 51 -25.25 -3.14 -13.27
C PHE A 51 -23.97 -2.93 -12.48
N ARG A 52 -23.14 -3.97 -12.39
CA ARG A 52 -21.83 -3.89 -11.71
C ARG A 52 -20.98 -2.79 -12.30
N ALA A 53 -20.86 -2.74 -13.63
CA ALA A 53 -20.11 -1.70 -14.33
C ALA A 53 -20.62 -0.28 -14.01
N LYS A 54 -21.95 -0.10 -13.89
CA LYS A 54 -22.54 1.19 -13.51
C LYS A 54 -22.30 1.55 -12.05
N ILE A 55 -22.35 0.57 -11.14
CA ILE A 55 -22.04 0.80 -9.73
C ILE A 55 -20.57 1.13 -9.52
N GLU A 56 -19.66 0.50 -10.27
CA GLU A 56 -18.23 0.81 -10.25
C GLU A 56 -17.96 2.25 -10.71
N GLN A 57 -18.66 2.69 -11.76
CA GLN A 57 -18.63 4.10 -12.20
C GLN A 57 -19.14 5.04 -11.10
N LEU A 58 -20.32 4.77 -10.53
CA LEU A 58 -20.89 5.57 -9.44
C LEU A 58 -20.00 5.61 -8.19
N ALA A 59 -19.36 4.49 -7.84
CA ALA A 59 -18.42 4.42 -6.72
C ALA A 59 -17.22 5.34 -6.95
N PHE A 60 -16.69 5.36 -8.17
CA PHE A 60 -15.62 6.26 -8.56
C PHE A 60 -16.06 7.73 -8.49
N GLU A 61 -17.19 8.08 -9.10
CA GLU A 61 -17.72 9.46 -9.12
C GLU A 61 -18.03 9.97 -7.70
N ALA A 62 -18.66 9.14 -6.87
CA ALA A 62 -18.93 9.47 -5.47
C ALA A 62 -17.64 9.59 -4.65
N HIS A 63 -16.62 8.77 -4.94
CA HIS A 63 -15.31 8.91 -4.29
C HIS A 63 -14.62 10.20 -4.72
N GLU A 64 -14.66 10.55 -6.00
CA GLU A 64 -14.07 11.78 -6.55
C GLU A 64 -14.76 13.05 -6.01
N ALA A 65 -16.09 13.04 -5.91
CA ALA A 65 -16.86 14.17 -5.38
C ALA A 65 -16.62 14.40 -3.87
N ASN A 66 -16.11 13.40 -3.15
CA ASN A 66 -15.95 13.43 -1.69
C ASN A 66 -14.49 13.65 -1.23
N VAL A 67 -13.63 14.18 -2.10
CA VAL A 67 -12.23 14.50 -1.76
C VAL A 67 -12.19 15.43 -0.55
N GLY A 68 -11.45 15.02 0.49
CA GLY A 68 -11.27 15.79 1.73
C GLY A 68 -12.30 15.50 2.82
N ALA A 69 -13.35 14.73 2.54
CA ALA A 69 -14.31 14.29 3.55
C ALA A 69 -13.91 12.94 4.18
N GLN A 70 -14.31 12.74 5.44
CA GLN A 70 -14.17 11.45 6.13
C GLN A 70 -15.44 10.61 5.97
N GLY A 71 -15.27 9.29 5.90
CA GLY A 71 -16.38 8.34 5.76
C GLY A 71 -16.66 7.89 4.33
N VAL A 72 -17.79 7.21 4.16
CA VAL A 72 -18.31 6.71 2.88
C VAL A 72 -19.09 7.84 2.20
N ALA A 73 -18.98 7.97 0.88
CA ALA A 73 -19.73 9.00 0.16
C ALA A 73 -21.22 8.66 0.09
N ASP A 74 -22.06 9.68 0.22
CA ASP A 74 -23.48 9.59 -0.10
C ASP A 74 -23.67 9.70 -1.61
N ILE A 75 -24.64 8.95 -2.12
CA ILE A 75 -25.07 8.93 -3.52
C ILE A 75 -26.54 9.33 -3.54
N PRO A 76 -26.88 10.50 -4.10
CA PRO A 76 -28.26 10.92 -4.25
C PRO A 76 -29.08 9.92 -5.09
N ARG A 77 -30.35 9.70 -4.72
CA ARG A 77 -31.27 8.83 -5.47
C ARG A 77 -31.33 9.20 -6.96
N GLY A 78 -31.35 10.49 -7.27
CA GLY A 78 -31.34 11.00 -8.63
C GLY A 78 -30.14 10.55 -9.44
N ASP A 79 -28.96 10.44 -8.82
CA ASP A 79 -27.73 10.01 -9.47
C ASP A 79 -27.81 8.53 -9.83
N LEU A 80 -28.34 7.70 -8.93
CA LEU A 80 -28.62 6.28 -9.20
C LEU A 80 -29.63 6.10 -10.33
N VAL A 81 -30.74 6.87 -10.30
CA VAL A 81 -31.76 6.82 -11.35
C VAL A 81 -31.18 7.22 -12.70
N ARG A 82 -30.39 8.30 -12.78
CA ARG A 82 -29.74 8.72 -14.03
C ARG A 82 -28.77 7.66 -14.55
N ALA A 83 -27.96 7.08 -13.66
CA ALA A 83 -27.01 6.04 -14.03
C ALA A 83 -27.71 4.79 -14.59
N PHE A 84 -28.74 4.28 -13.92
CA PHE A 84 -29.48 3.11 -14.39
C PHE A 84 -30.40 3.41 -15.57
N SER A 85 -30.95 4.62 -15.69
CA SER A 85 -31.72 5.05 -16.86
C SER A 85 -30.86 4.98 -18.12
N SER A 86 -29.61 5.46 -18.04
CA SER A 86 -28.65 5.34 -19.16
C SER A 86 -28.37 3.88 -19.56
N LEU A 87 -28.37 2.96 -18.61
CA LEU A 87 -28.18 1.53 -18.86
C LEU A 87 -29.44 0.88 -19.47
N LEU A 88 -30.62 1.39 -19.15
CA LEU A 88 -31.92 0.82 -19.50
C LEU A 88 -32.58 1.54 -20.69
N GLY A 89 -31.77 2.08 -21.60
CA GLY A 89 -32.24 2.74 -22.83
C GLY A 89 -32.98 4.06 -22.58
N GLY A 90 -32.66 4.77 -21.50
CA GLY A 90 -33.29 6.04 -21.12
C GLY A 90 -34.62 5.88 -20.37
N SER A 91 -34.94 4.69 -19.88
CA SER A 91 -36.17 4.44 -19.13
C SER A 91 -36.04 4.78 -17.65
N ASP A 92 -36.46 5.99 -17.27
CA ASP A 92 -36.48 6.44 -15.88
C ASP A 92 -37.39 5.58 -14.99
N ASP A 93 -38.50 5.08 -15.51
CA ASP A 93 -39.42 4.25 -14.72
C ASP A 93 -38.82 2.89 -14.37
N LYS A 94 -38.12 2.25 -15.33
CA LYS A 94 -37.36 1.04 -15.03
C LYS A 94 -36.19 1.32 -14.10
N ALA A 95 -35.51 2.46 -14.25
CA ALA A 95 -34.42 2.85 -13.36
C ALA A 95 -34.89 3.08 -11.92
N LYS A 96 -36.03 3.77 -11.72
CA LYS A 96 -36.65 3.91 -10.39
C LYS A 96 -36.99 2.55 -9.78
N LEU A 97 -37.53 1.63 -10.58
CA LEU A 97 -37.81 0.27 -10.13
C LEU A 97 -36.55 -0.46 -9.67
N VAL A 98 -35.41 -0.29 -10.36
CA VAL A 98 -34.11 -0.82 -9.90
C VAL A 98 -33.71 -0.21 -8.57
N VAL A 99 -33.78 1.12 -8.43
CA VAL A 99 -33.36 1.79 -7.19
C VAL A 99 -34.22 1.37 -6.00
N ASP A 100 -35.54 1.32 -6.19
CA ASP A 100 -36.48 0.86 -5.15
C ASP A 100 -36.25 -0.62 -4.80
N TYR A 101 -35.87 -1.44 -5.78
CA TYR A 101 -35.52 -2.83 -5.55
C TYR A 101 -34.23 -2.96 -4.71
N ILE A 102 -33.20 -2.19 -5.04
CA ILE A 102 -31.92 -2.16 -4.31
C ILE A 102 -32.15 -1.71 -2.87
N GLU A 103 -32.96 -0.67 -2.65
CA GLU A 103 -33.30 -0.15 -1.33
C GLU A 103 -33.95 -1.21 -0.44
N LYS A 104 -34.89 -1.98 -0.99
CA LYS A 104 -35.64 -3.01 -0.25
C LYS A 104 -34.86 -4.28 0.02
N ARG A 105 -33.83 -4.59 -0.77
CA ARG A 105 -33.12 -5.88 -0.73
C ARG A 105 -31.67 -5.81 -0.25
N ALA A 106 -31.38 -4.86 0.66
CA ALA A 106 -30.15 -4.72 1.45
C ALA A 106 -28.95 -5.52 0.92
N GLY A 107 -28.13 -4.86 0.10
CA GLY A 107 -26.96 -5.48 -0.53
C GLY A 107 -25.79 -4.51 -0.61
N LEU A 108 -25.42 -4.13 -1.82
CA LEU A 108 -24.24 -3.30 -2.08
C LEU A 108 -24.46 -1.79 -1.85
N LEU A 109 -25.71 -1.34 -1.79
CA LEU A 109 -26.09 0.03 -1.48
C LEU A 109 -27.17 0.03 -0.38
N LEU A 110 -27.02 0.93 0.59
CA LEU A 110 -27.89 1.07 1.75
C LEU A 110 -28.49 2.47 1.77
N GLY A 111 -29.79 2.59 2.04
CA GLY A 111 -30.42 3.88 2.29
C GLY A 111 -29.88 4.54 3.57
N GLN A 112 -29.58 5.84 3.52
CA GLN A 112 -29.04 6.65 4.62
C GLN A 112 -30.00 7.77 5.06
N GLY A 113 -31.29 7.66 4.72
CA GLY A 113 -32.28 8.70 4.96
C GLY A 113 -32.32 9.73 3.83
N GLU A 114 -32.73 10.95 4.14
CA GLU A 114 -32.91 12.02 3.14
C GLU A 114 -32.03 13.23 3.44
N LYS A 115 -31.50 13.83 2.37
CA LYS A 115 -30.80 15.12 2.40
C LYS A 115 -31.42 16.03 1.36
N ASN A 116 -31.80 17.25 1.74
CA ASN A 116 -32.51 18.18 0.87
C ASN A 116 -33.78 17.60 0.22
N LYS A 117 -34.54 16.78 0.96
CA LYS A 117 -35.75 16.05 0.49
C LYS A 117 -35.48 15.03 -0.62
N GLU A 118 -34.23 14.62 -0.78
CA GLU A 118 -33.85 13.54 -1.70
C GLU A 118 -33.24 12.38 -0.91
N PRO A 119 -33.73 11.14 -1.11
CA PRO A 119 -33.14 9.96 -0.49
C PRO A 119 -31.66 9.79 -0.85
N GLN A 120 -30.85 9.41 0.12
CA GLN A 120 -29.41 9.18 -0.03
C GLN A 120 -29.08 7.70 0.14
N PHE A 121 -28.10 7.24 -0.63
CA PHE A 121 -27.59 5.87 -0.58
C PHE A 121 -26.11 5.88 -0.26
N THR A 122 -25.60 4.83 0.38
CA THR A 122 -24.16 4.67 0.62
C THR A 122 -23.71 3.23 0.50
N PHE A 123 -22.41 3.01 0.38
CA PHE A 123 -21.84 1.67 0.45
C PHE A 123 -21.77 1.17 1.90
N PRO A 124 -21.94 -0.14 2.16
CA PRO A 124 -21.85 -0.70 3.50
C PRO A 124 -20.53 -0.39 4.23
N HIS A 125 -19.45 -0.19 3.47
CA HIS A 125 -18.16 0.17 4.00
C HIS A 125 -17.32 0.92 2.96
N ARG A 126 -16.42 1.80 3.42
CA ARG A 126 -15.54 2.61 2.55
C ARG A 126 -14.69 1.76 1.62
N THR A 127 -14.20 0.62 2.09
CA THR A 127 -13.37 -0.27 1.26
C THR A 127 -14.14 -0.90 0.09
N PHE A 128 -15.47 -1.08 0.19
CA PHE A 128 -16.27 -1.50 -0.97
C PHE A 128 -16.35 -0.38 -2.01
N GLN A 129 -16.58 0.85 -1.58
CA GLN A 129 -16.55 2.02 -2.46
C GLN A 129 -15.18 2.14 -3.14
N GLU A 130 -14.08 2.04 -2.38
CA GLU A 130 -12.72 2.16 -2.90
C GLU A 130 -12.38 1.04 -3.88
N TYR A 131 -12.78 -0.19 -3.59
CA TYR A 131 -12.56 -1.32 -4.50
C TYR A 131 -13.37 -1.19 -5.80
N LEU A 132 -14.65 -0.80 -5.72
CA LEU A 132 -15.48 -0.58 -6.91
C LEU A 132 -14.95 0.59 -7.76
N ALA A 133 -14.52 1.67 -7.12
CA ALA A 133 -13.84 2.79 -7.78
C ALA A 133 -12.54 2.33 -8.45
N ALA A 134 -11.78 1.44 -7.81
CA ALA A 134 -10.57 0.85 -8.36
C ALA A 134 -10.86 -0.02 -9.59
N CYS A 135 -11.92 -0.84 -9.56
CA CYS A 135 -12.38 -1.62 -10.72
C CYS A 135 -12.75 -0.73 -11.90
N TYR A 136 -13.38 0.42 -11.67
CA TYR A 136 -13.69 1.39 -12.72
C TYR A 136 -12.43 2.01 -13.30
N LEU A 137 -11.55 2.52 -12.42
CA LEU A 137 -10.30 3.17 -12.80
C LEU A 137 -9.39 2.23 -13.61
N ALA A 138 -9.25 0.98 -13.18
CA ALA A 138 -8.41 -0.03 -13.83
C ALA A 138 -8.85 -0.34 -15.28
N ARG A 139 -10.13 -0.17 -15.64
CA ARG A 139 -10.62 -0.42 -17.00
C ARG A 139 -10.48 0.76 -17.95
N GLN A 140 -10.08 1.93 -17.47
CA GLN A 140 -9.90 3.11 -18.33
C GLN A 140 -8.66 2.94 -19.21
N ASN A 141 -8.75 3.38 -20.48
CA ASN A 141 -7.63 3.28 -21.43
C ASN A 141 -6.42 4.10 -20.98
N ASP A 142 -6.65 5.22 -20.28
CA ASP A 142 -5.63 6.14 -19.77
C ASP A 142 -5.26 5.87 -18.29
N PHE A 143 -5.51 4.64 -17.80
CA PHE A 143 -5.35 4.23 -16.40
C PHE A 143 -4.10 4.80 -15.69
N ALA A 144 -2.92 4.66 -16.27
CA ALA A 144 -1.67 5.12 -15.64
C ALA A 144 -1.62 6.65 -15.49
N LYS A 145 -1.97 7.38 -16.56
CA LYS A 145 -1.99 8.85 -16.56
C LYS A 145 -3.06 9.39 -15.61
N ARG A 146 -4.23 8.75 -15.58
CA ARG A 146 -5.32 9.11 -14.67
C ARG A 146 -4.92 8.83 -13.23
N SER A 147 -4.30 7.68 -12.95
CA SER A 147 -3.78 7.33 -11.62
C SER A 147 -2.80 8.36 -11.09
N GLU A 148 -1.83 8.79 -11.91
CA GLU A 148 -0.88 9.84 -11.55
C GLU A 148 -1.59 11.17 -11.25
N SER A 149 -2.58 11.54 -12.08
CA SER A 149 -3.34 12.79 -11.90
C SER A 149 -4.12 12.79 -10.59
N LEU A 150 -4.77 11.68 -10.24
CA LEU A 150 -5.50 11.52 -8.98
C LEU A 150 -4.56 11.54 -7.77
N ALA A 151 -3.40 10.88 -7.87
CA ALA A 151 -2.37 10.89 -6.82
C ALA A 151 -1.82 12.30 -6.55
N ARG A 152 -1.68 13.12 -7.59
CA ARG A 152 -1.26 14.53 -7.47
C ARG A 152 -2.36 15.41 -6.89
N ALA A 153 -3.62 15.14 -7.22
CA ALA A 153 -4.75 15.94 -6.74
C ALA A 153 -5.06 15.71 -5.25
N ALA A 154 -5.08 14.45 -4.80
CA ALA A 154 -5.40 14.11 -3.41
C ALA A 154 -4.85 12.73 -3.02
N LEU A 155 -3.53 12.65 -2.80
CA LEU A 155 -2.81 11.40 -2.55
C LEU A 155 -3.45 10.52 -1.47
N ASP A 156 -3.70 11.06 -0.28
CA ASP A 156 -4.21 10.28 0.85
C ASP A 156 -5.63 9.78 0.62
N HIS A 157 -6.44 10.53 -0.14
CA HIS A 157 -7.80 10.15 -0.48
C HIS A 157 -7.82 8.97 -1.45
N TRP A 158 -7.00 9.04 -2.51
CA TRP A 158 -6.95 8.03 -3.57
C TRP A 158 -6.03 6.84 -3.26
N ARG A 159 -5.27 6.87 -2.17
CA ARG A 159 -4.20 5.92 -1.88
C ARG A 159 -4.64 4.45 -1.99
N GLU A 160 -5.75 4.09 -1.33
CA GLU A 160 -6.24 2.70 -1.37
C GLU A 160 -6.86 2.33 -2.71
N VAL A 161 -7.57 3.25 -3.36
CA VAL A 161 -8.11 3.06 -4.72
C VAL A 161 -6.98 2.76 -5.70
N LEU A 162 -5.87 3.52 -5.65
CA LEU A 162 -4.74 3.38 -6.58
C LEU A 162 -3.99 2.06 -6.38
N LYS A 163 -3.82 1.62 -5.14
CA LYS A 163 -3.25 0.29 -4.83
C LYS A 163 -4.13 -0.82 -5.39
N LEU A 164 -5.42 -0.83 -5.05
CA LEU A 164 -6.36 -1.84 -5.53
C LEU A 164 -6.49 -1.81 -7.07
N ALA A 165 -6.48 -0.63 -7.67
CA ALA A 165 -6.61 -0.47 -9.12
C ALA A 165 -5.38 -1.02 -9.85
N ALA A 166 -4.18 -0.85 -9.29
CA ALA A 166 -2.98 -1.48 -9.83
C ALA A 166 -3.14 -3.01 -9.90
N ARG A 167 -3.61 -3.63 -8.81
CA ARG A 167 -3.88 -5.08 -8.77
C ARG A 167 -4.94 -5.51 -9.77
N VAL A 168 -6.07 -4.81 -9.82
CA VAL A 168 -7.17 -5.12 -10.75
C VAL A 168 -6.77 -4.92 -12.22
N ALA A 169 -5.90 -3.95 -12.52
CA ALA A 169 -5.42 -3.69 -13.88
C ALA A 169 -4.48 -4.78 -14.41
N GLY A 170 -3.97 -5.65 -13.53
CA GLY A 170 -2.99 -6.69 -13.85
C GLY A 170 -1.55 -6.17 -13.82
N GLU A 171 -0.60 -7.10 -13.87
CA GLU A 171 0.84 -6.84 -13.68
C GLU A 171 1.37 -5.74 -14.60
N GLU A 172 1.27 -5.89 -15.91
CA GLU A 172 1.85 -4.95 -16.89
C GLU A 172 1.38 -3.52 -16.67
N ARG A 173 0.05 -3.33 -16.56
CA ARG A 173 -0.56 -2.00 -16.42
C ARG A 173 -0.37 -1.42 -15.03
N GLY A 174 -0.41 -2.25 -13.99
CA GLY A 174 -0.17 -1.86 -12.61
C GLY A 174 1.26 -1.39 -12.38
N VAL A 175 2.25 -2.12 -12.92
CA VAL A 175 3.67 -1.75 -12.88
C VAL A 175 3.91 -0.43 -13.59
N PHE A 176 3.34 -0.26 -14.78
CA PHE A 176 3.47 0.98 -15.54
C PHE A 176 2.84 2.18 -14.81
N ALA A 177 1.68 1.97 -14.14
CA ALA A 177 1.07 3.02 -13.31
C ALA A 177 1.91 3.37 -12.08
N ALA A 178 2.55 2.40 -11.43
CA ALA A 178 3.45 2.64 -10.30
C ALA A 178 4.72 3.40 -10.74
N ASP A 179 5.30 3.05 -11.88
CA ASP A 179 6.44 3.77 -12.47
C ASP A 179 6.09 5.22 -12.84
N GLY A 180 4.85 5.47 -13.30
CA GLY A 180 4.33 6.82 -13.52
C GLY A 180 4.34 7.70 -12.26
N MET A 181 4.18 7.11 -11.06
CA MET A 181 4.22 7.87 -9.80
C MET A 181 5.60 8.46 -9.51
N VAL A 182 6.67 7.85 -10.04
CA VAL A 182 8.05 8.34 -9.95
C VAL A 182 8.53 9.04 -11.22
N GLY A 183 7.62 9.26 -12.18
CA GLY A 183 7.90 9.99 -13.43
C GLY A 183 8.59 9.18 -14.52
N GLY A 184 8.63 7.85 -14.41
CA GLY A 184 9.17 6.96 -15.45
C GLY A 184 10.68 7.07 -15.69
N VAL A 185 11.42 7.68 -14.76
CA VAL A 185 12.88 7.88 -14.85
C VAL A 185 13.56 7.37 -13.58
N SER A 186 14.78 6.86 -13.71
CA SER A 186 15.58 6.46 -12.54
C SER A 186 15.93 7.68 -11.69
N TYR A 187 16.18 7.48 -10.41
CA TYR A 187 16.60 8.57 -9.53
C TYR A 187 17.97 9.12 -9.96
N GLU A 188 18.86 8.26 -10.44
CA GLU A 188 20.19 8.61 -10.94
C GLU A 188 20.10 9.50 -12.19
N ASP A 189 19.24 9.16 -13.15
CA ASP A 189 19.03 9.97 -14.34
C ASP A 189 18.34 11.29 -14.02
N TYR A 190 17.39 11.27 -13.07
CA TYR A 190 16.76 12.48 -12.56
C TYR A 190 17.79 13.42 -11.92
N LYS A 191 18.64 12.89 -11.03
CA LYS A 191 19.73 13.62 -10.38
C LYS A 191 20.70 14.23 -11.41
N ARG A 192 21.16 13.43 -12.38
CA ARG A 192 22.05 13.89 -13.45
C ARG A 192 21.46 15.05 -14.25
N LYS A 193 20.16 15.00 -14.57
CA LYS A 193 19.45 16.08 -15.29
C LYS A 193 19.40 17.38 -14.47
N CYS A 194 19.18 17.29 -13.16
CA CYS A 194 19.19 18.47 -12.29
C CYS A 194 20.58 19.12 -12.20
N GLU A 195 21.63 18.30 -12.10
CA GLU A 195 23.03 18.76 -12.03
C GLU A 195 23.46 19.48 -13.33
N VAL A 196 23.08 18.96 -14.50
CA VAL A 196 23.37 19.60 -15.80
C VAL A 196 22.57 20.89 -16.01
N GLY A 197 21.36 20.97 -15.45
CA GLY A 197 20.46 22.12 -15.60
C GLY A 197 20.76 23.32 -14.68
N SER A 198 21.85 23.29 -13.90
CA SER A 198 22.13 24.28 -12.84
C SER A 198 20.97 24.51 -11.85
N SER A 199 20.10 23.50 -11.68
CA SER A 199 18.95 23.55 -10.77
C SER A 199 19.22 22.68 -9.56
N LYS A 200 18.94 23.22 -8.37
CA LYS A 200 19.09 22.48 -7.12
C LYS A 200 18.09 21.31 -7.11
N LEU A 201 18.56 20.12 -6.71
CA LEU A 201 17.73 18.92 -6.59
C LEU A 201 16.69 19.12 -5.47
N GLU A 202 15.52 19.64 -5.80
CA GLU A 202 14.43 19.85 -4.85
C GLU A 202 13.19 19.05 -5.28
N VAL A 203 13.14 17.81 -4.80
CA VAL A 203 11.95 16.96 -4.89
C VAL A 203 11.02 17.34 -3.74
N GLY A 204 9.85 17.89 -4.07
CA GLY A 204 8.85 18.29 -3.08
C GLY A 204 8.30 17.10 -2.27
N ARG A 205 7.80 17.38 -1.05
CA ARG A 205 7.25 16.37 -0.13
C ARG A 205 6.22 15.44 -0.80
N GLU A 206 5.29 15.99 -1.57
CA GLU A 206 4.24 15.23 -2.26
C GLU A 206 4.80 14.26 -3.32
N ALA A 207 5.90 14.62 -3.97
CA ALA A 207 6.58 13.72 -4.90
C ALA A 207 7.20 12.53 -4.16
N TRP A 208 7.83 12.77 -3.00
CA TRP A 208 8.32 11.69 -2.15
C TRP A 208 7.21 10.79 -1.60
N GLN A 209 6.05 11.35 -1.27
CA GLN A 209 4.92 10.54 -0.83
C GLN A 209 4.35 9.67 -1.97
N ARG A 210 4.39 10.16 -3.22
CA ARG A 210 4.07 9.35 -4.41
C ARG A 210 5.08 8.22 -4.65
N VAL A 211 6.36 8.40 -4.33
CA VAL A 211 7.35 7.30 -4.33
C VAL A 211 6.92 6.18 -3.36
N VAL A 212 6.47 6.53 -2.16
CA VAL A 212 5.96 5.53 -1.20
C VAL A 212 4.73 4.81 -1.77
N LEU A 213 3.78 5.55 -2.35
CA LEU A 213 2.61 4.95 -3.00
C LEU A 213 2.99 4.03 -4.16
N ALA A 214 3.98 4.40 -4.98
CA ALA A 214 4.49 3.58 -6.07
C ALA A 214 4.93 2.21 -5.57
N GLY A 215 5.72 2.17 -4.51
CA GLY A 215 6.15 0.91 -3.90
C GLY A 215 5.00 0.11 -3.28
N GLU A 216 4.00 0.78 -2.71
CA GLU A 216 2.80 0.11 -2.19
C GLU A 216 1.95 -0.52 -3.30
N MET A 217 1.85 0.14 -4.47
CA MET A 217 1.20 -0.43 -5.65
C MET A 217 1.95 -1.68 -6.13
N LEU A 218 3.29 -1.66 -6.14
CA LEU A 218 4.09 -2.84 -6.49
C LEU A 218 3.92 -3.98 -5.47
N ASN A 219 3.87 -3.68 -4.17
CA ASN A 219 3.60 -4.69 -3.13
C ASN A 219 2.20 -5.30 -3.28
N GLU A 220 1.20 -4.51 -3.68
CA GLU A 220 -0.15 -5.01 -3.94
C GLU A 220 -0.19 -5.99 -5.12
N LEU A 221 0.67 -5.80 -6.12
CA LEU A 221 0.76 -6.69 -7.29
C LEU A 221 1.40 -8.05 -6.97
N GLY A 222 2.29 -8.09 -5.98
CA GLY A 222 2.95 -9.31 -5.51
C GLY A 222 4.36 -9.54 -6.06
N VAL A 223 4.94 -10.69 -5.71
CA VAL A 223 6.38 -10.99 -5.80
C VAL A 223 6.92 -11.07 -7.24
N VAL A 224 6.08 -11.41 -8.22
CA VAL A 224 6.48 -11.60 -9.64
C VAL A 224 7.04 -10.31 -10.26
N VAL A 225 6.62 -9.17 -9.73
CA VAL A 225 6.86 -7.84 -10.29
C VAL A 225 8.27 -7.29 -10.04
N LYS A 226 9.06 -7.92 -9.16
CA LYS A 226 10.27 -7.32 -8.57
C LYS A 226 11.47 -7.10 -9.52
N ASN A 227 11.41 -7.57 -10.76
CA ASN A 227 12.56 -7.60 -11.69
C ASN A 227 12.27 -6.95 -13.05
N THR A 228 11.42 -5.93 -13.09
CA THR A 228 11.18 -5.12 -14.29
C THR A 228 12.00 -3.82 -14.21
N PRO A 229 12.41 -3.22 -15.34
CA PRO A 229 13.06 -1.91 -15.33
C PRO A 229 12.23 -0.83 -14.62
N GLN A 230 10.91 -0.93 -14.69
CA GLN A 230 9.94 -0.07 -14.02
C GLN A 230 9.99 -0.25 -12.49
N SER A 231 9.97 -1.49 -11.99
CA SER A 231 10.05 -1.75 -10.55
C SER A 231 11.41 -1.36 -9.98
N GLU A 232 12.50 -1.58 -10.74
CA GLU A 232 13.85 -1.16 -10.33
C GLU A 232 13.96 0.35 -10.16
N ARG A 233 13.33 1.14 -11.05
CA ARG A 233 13.26 2.60 -10.88
C ARG A 233 12.56 2.98 -9.58
N VAL A 234 11.39 2.39 -9.30
CA VAL A 234 10.65 2.65 -8.05
C VAL A 234 11.49 2.28 -6.83
N VAL A 235 12.20 1.15 -6.86
CA VAL A 235 13.12 0.72 -5.80
C VAL A 235 14.27 1.73 -5.61
N GLY A 236 14.90 2.20 -6.68
CA GLY A 236 15.95 3.23 -6.60
C GLY A 236 15.46 4.52 -5.95
N TRP A 237 14.25 4.97 -6.31
CA TRP A 237 13.60 6.11 -5.67
C TRP A 237 13.30 5.88 -4.17
N LEU A 238 12.88 4.68 -3.78
CA LEU A 238 12.66 4.33 -2.36
C LEU A 238 13.96 4.32 -1.56
N VAL A 239 15.06 3.83 -2.13
CA VAL A 239 16.39 3.89 -1.51
C VAL A 239 16.80 5.35 -1.29
N ALA A 240 16.72 6.17 -2.34
CA ALA A 240 17.03 7.60 -2.26
C ALA A 240 16.16 8.32 -1.21
N LEU A 241 14.87 7.99 -1.14
CA LEU A 241 13.95 8.53 -0.14
C LEU A 241 14.42 8.24 1.30
N ILE A 242 14.79 6.98 1.58
CA ILE A 242 15.17 6.54 2.93
C ILE A 242 16.50 7.14 3.36
N GLU A 243 17.44 7.27 2.43
CA GLU A 243 18.75 7.88 2.67
C GLU A 243 18.70 9.40 2.73
N SER A 244 17.64 10.00 2.18
CA SER A 244 17.35 11.42 2.34
C SER A 244 16.68 11.74 3.68
N ASN A 245 16.75 13.02 4.08
CA ASN A 245 15.91 13.57 5.14
C ASN A 245 14.62 14.22 4.61
N ALA A 246 14.14 13.82 3.43
CA ALA A 246 13.07 14.53 2.72
C ALA A 246 11.66 14.32 3.31
N LEU A 247 11.44 13.21 4.03
CA LEU A 247 10.19 12.95 4.77
C LEU A 247 10.45 12.77 6.27
N PRO A 248 9.42 12.98 7.13
CA PRO A 248 9.48 12.66 8.56
C PRO A 248 9.83 11.19 8.82
N ALA A 249 10.43 10.91 9.98
CA ALA A 249 10.91 9.58 10.34
C ALA A 249 9.85 8.47 10.21
N LYS A 250 8.58 8.75 10.57
CA LYS A 250 7.47 7.79 10.43
C LYS A 250 7.20 7.42 8.97
N GLU A 251 7.26 8.38 8.06
CA GLU A 251 7.04 8.15 6.63
C GLU A 251 8.24 7.43 6.00
N ARG A 252 9.47 7.74 6.42
CA ARG A 252 10.66 6.99 5.99
C ARG A 252 10.67 5.55 6.50
N ALA A 253 10.19 5.31 7.72
CA ALA A 253 10.02 3.95 8.25
C ALA A 253 9.01 3.14 7.41
N ARG A 254 7.89 3.76 7.04
CA ARG A 254 6.91 3.15 6.12
C ARG A 254 7.54 2.84 4.75
N ALA A 255 8.34 3.76 4.20
CA ALA A 255 9.07 3.50 2.96
C ALA A 255 10.05 2.32 3.10
N GLY A 256 10.73 2.20 4.24
CA GLY A 256 11.57 1.05 4.57
C GLY A 256 10.82 -0.28 4.59
N ASP A 257 9.61 -0.30 5.16
CA ASP A 257 8.74 -1.49 5.16
C ASP A 257 8.28 -1.87 3.74
N VAL A 258 7.95 -0.86 2.93
CA VAL A 258 7.59 -1.05 1.52
C VAL A 258 8.77 -1.64 0.75
N LEU A 259 9.97 -1.06 0.92
CA LEU A 259 11.19 -1.52 0.27
C LEU A 259 11.60 -2.93 0.74
N GLY A 260 11.40 -3.26 2.02
CA GLY A 260 11.71 -4.58 2.57
C GLY A 260 10.92 -5.70 1.91
N GLN A 261 9.67 -5.43 1.57
CA GLN A 261 8.83 -6.36 0.81
C GLN A 261 9.23 -6.45 -0.66
N LEU A 262 9.68 -5.34 -1.28
CA LEU A 262 10.11 -5.32 -2.68
C LEU A 262 11.49 -5.97 -2.90
N GLY A 263 12.31 -6.05 -1.85
CA GLY A 263 13.68 -6.50 -1.93
C GLY A 263 14.62 -5.31 -1.82
N ASP A 264 15.18 -5.12 -0.63
CA ASP A 264 16.05 -3.99 -0.34
C ASP A 264 17.47 -4.23 -0.88
N PRO A 265 17.95 -3.42 -1.85
CA PRO A 265 19.24 -3.63 -2.50
C PRO A 265 20.42 -3.08 -1.68
N ARG A 266 20.16 -2.37 -0.58
CA ARG A 266 21.24 -1.76 0.22
C ARG A 266 22.15 -2.82 0.84
N ASN A 267 23.43 -2.46 0.99
CA ASN A 267 24.43 -3.31 1.61
C ASN A 267 24.33 -3.26 3.14
N PHE A 268 23.64 -4.24 3.73
CA PHE A 268 23.54 -4.36 5.19
C PHE A 268 24.77 -5.00 5.85
N ASP A 269 25.74 -5.49 5.06
CA ASP A 269 27.02 -6.00 5.57
C ASP A 269 28.08 -4.88 5.68
N GLU A 270 27.71 -3.62 5.38
CA GLU A 270 28.61 -2.46 5.45
C GLU A 270 29.07 -2.19 6.90
N MET A 271 30.39 -2.19 7.07
CA MET A 271 31.08 -1.80 8.30
C MET A 271 31.69 -0.40 8.11
N ILE A 272 31.53 0.47 9.10
CA ILE A 272 32.15 1.81 9.11
C ILE A 272 33.27 1.85 10.14
N THR A 273 34.39 2.48 9.78
CA THR A 273 35.53 2.69 10.69
C THR A 273 35.29 3.95 11.50
N ILE A 274 35.34 3.80 12.83
CA ILE A 274 35.36 4.90 13.79
C ILE A 274 36.83 5.15 14.15
N PRO A 275 37.36 6.37 13.92
CA PRO A 275 38.75 6.68 14.21
C PRO A 275 39.04 6.65 15.71
N ALA A 276 40.29 6.39 16.07
CA ALA A 276 40.75 6.50 17.44
C ALA A 276 40.54 7.91 17.98
N GLY A 277 40.18 8.03 19.25
CA GLY A 277 40.02 9.31 19.89
C GLY A 277 39.25 9.27 21.19
N LYS A 278 39.13 10.47 21.77
CA LYS A 278 38.45 10.73 23.03
C LYS A 278 37.02 11.18 22.78
N PHE A 279 36.09 10.69 23.60
CA PHE A 279 34.73 11.19 23.64
C PHE A 279 34.18 11.15 25.07
N TRP A 280 33.09 11.88 25.30
CA TRP A 280 32.38 11.87 26.58
C TRP A 280 31.35 10.74 26.60
N MET A 281 31.51 9.77 27.51
CA MET A 281 30.57 8.69 27.75
C MET A 281 29.69 8.99 28.96
N GLY A 282 28.40 8.69 28.85
CA GLY A 282 27.39 9.05 29.85
C GLY A 282 26.71 10.38 29.55
N SER A 283 25.74 10.74 30.38
CA SER A 283 24.83 11.87 30.16
C SER A 283 25.08 13.00 31.18
N ASP A 284 24.60 14.22 30.90
CA ASP A 284 24.62 15.33 31.87
C ASP A 284 23.20 15.57 32.41
N LYS A 285 23.01 15.45 33.74
CA LYS A 285 21.72 15.75 34.42
C LYS A 285 21.16 17.14 34.09
N LYS A 286 22.03 18.10 33.73
CA LYS A 286 21.61 19.46 33.37
C LYS A 286 21.00 19.56 31.97
N VAL A 287 21.35 18.64 31.08
CA VAL A 287 20.92 18.63 29.67
C VAL A 287 19.82 17.61 29.44
N ASP A 288 19.99 16.40 29.97
CA ASP A 288 19.01 15.32 29.87
C ASP A 288 18.23 15.16 31.19
N ARG A 289 16.97 15.61 31.15
CA ARG A 289 16.04 15.51 32.29
C ARG A 289 15.57 14.09 32.60
N TYR A 290 15.82 13.13 31.71
CA TYR A 290 15.38 11.73 31.84
C TYR A 290 16.53 10.77 32.15
N VAL A 291 17.75 11.29 32.37
CA VAL A 291 18.93 10.48 32.66
C VAL A 291 18.74 9.59 33.89
N GLN A 292 19.19 8.35 33.77
CA GLN A 292 19.20 7.39 34.87
C GLN A 292 20.55 7.38 35.61
N ASP A 293 20.54 6.96 36.89
CA ASP A 293 21.75 7.00 37.70
C ASP A 293 22.88 6.08 37.18
N ASN A 294 22.56 5.05 36.39
CA ASN A 294 23.53 4.17 35.73
C ASN A 294 24.13 4.76 34.43
N GLU A 295 23.68 5.93 33.97
CA GLU A 295 24.26 6.67 32.84
C GLU A 295 25.27 7.74 33.30
N LEU A 296 25.60 7.76 34.59
CA LEU A 296 26.39 8.78 35.26
C LEU A 296 27.58 8.20 36.05
N PRO A 297 28.63 9.02 36.30
CA PRO A 297 28.83 10.37 35.78
C PRO A 297 29.27 10.35 34.31
N GLN A 298 29.05 11.47 33.62
CA GLN A 298 29.72 11.70 32.34
C GLN A 298 31.24 11.76 32.55
N HIS A 299 32.00 11.00 31.76
CA HIS A 299 33.46 10.92 31.86
C HIS A 299 34.12 10.72 30.48
N GLU A 300 35.38 11.12 30.35
CA GLU A 300 36.12 10.99 29.09
C GLU A 300 36.63 9.55 28.92
N VAL A 301 36.40 8.98 27.73
CA VAL A 301 36.89 7.65 27.34
C VAL A 301 37.73 7.80 26.08
N ASP A 302 38.93 7.22 26.10
CA ASP A 302 39.85 7.16 24.95
C ASP A 302 39.79 5.75 24.32
N LEU A 303 39.33 5.67 23.07
CA LEU A 303 39.22 4.43 22.32
C LEU A 303 40.19 4.41 21.15
N LYS A 304 40.76 3.22 20.88
CA LYS A 304 41.43 2.95 19.60
C LYS A 304 40.40 2.94 18.47
N ASP A 305 40.90 2.98 17.24
CA ASP A 305 40.06 2.80 16.06
C ASP A 305 39.40 1.41 16.06
N TYR A 306 38.17 1.35 15.57
CA TYR A 306 37.42 0.12 15.43
C TYR A 306 36.40 0.24 14.30
N ALA A 307 35.94 -0.90 13.79
CA ALA A 307 34.83 -0.93 12.84
C ALA A 307 33.54 -1.37 13.53
N ILE A 308 32.41 -0.79 13.15
CA ILE A 308 31.08 -1.17 13.62
C ILE A 308 30.13 -1.31 12.43
N GLY A 309 29.16 -2.23 12.52
CA GLY A 309 28.13 -2.35 11.49
C GLY A 309 27.36 -1.03 11.38
N LYS A 310 27.22 -0.52 10.15
CA LYS A 310 26.47 0.72 9.88
C LYS A 310 25.00 0.60 10.27
N TYR A 311 24.46 -0.62 10.16
CA TYR A 311 23.08 -0.95 10.48
C TYR A 311 23.03 -2.08 11.52
N PRO A 312 21.95 -2.17 12.32
CA PRO A 312 21.66 -3.37 13.09
C PRO A 312 21.60 -4.61 12.19
N VAL A 313 21.94 -5.77 12.75
CA VAL A 313 21.81 -7.06 12.05
C VAL A 313 20.35 -7.25 11.62
N THR A 314 20.16 -7.51 10.34
CA THR A 314 18.84 -7.64 9.72
C THR A 314 18.29 -9.06 9.83
N VAL A 315 16.97 -9.22 9.68
CA VAL A 315 16.34 -10.55 9.59
C VAL A 315 16.91 -11.36 8.43
N ARG A 316 17.26 -10.73 7.30
CA ARG A 316 17.92 -11.39 6.16
C ARG A 316 19.27 -11.99 6.55
N GLN A 317 20.11 -11.22 7.24
CA GLN A 317 21.41 -11.70 7.73
C GLN A 317 21.24 -12.82 8.77
N TRP A 318 20.28 -12.66 9.68
CA TRP A 318 19.96 -13.66 10.69
C TRP A 318 19.48 -14.99 10.08
N LYS A 319 18.58 -14.93 9.08
CA LYS A 319 18.12 -16.12 8.33
C LYS A 319 19.28 -16.88 7.71
N LYS A 320 20.24 -16.18 7.08
CA LYS A 320 21.46 -16.81 6.51
C LYS A 320 22.27 -17.54 7.59
N PHE A 321 22.45 -16.94 8.76
CA PHE A 321 23.14 -17.57 9.88
C PHE A 321 22.41 -18.82 10.37
N VAL A 322 21.11 -18.73 10.63
CA VAL A 322 20.28 -19.85 11.10
C VAL A 322 20.26 -20.99 10.09
N GLU A 323 20.11 -20.68 8.80
CA GLU A 323 20.09 -21.68 7.74
C GLU A 323 21.43 -22.42 7.61
N ALA A 324 22.56 -21.68 7.68
CA ALA A 324 23.90 -22.23 7.53
C ALA A 324 24.36 -23.06 8.74
N THR A 325 23.93 -22.69 9.95
CA THR A 325 24.40 -23.31 11.20
C THR A 325 23.38 -24.25 11.84
N LYS A 326 22.13 -24.23 11.36
CA LYS A 326 20.97 -24.86 12.02
C LYS A 326 20.82 -24.42 13.48
N HIS A 327 21.19 -23.17 13.77
CA HIS A 327 21.10 -22.59 15.11
C HIS A 327 19.68 -22.61 15.64
N ASN A 328 19.50 -23.09 16.87
CA ASN A 328 18.20 -23.13 17.52
C ASN A 328 17.84 -21.72 18.04
N CYS A 329 16.92 -21.04 17.36
CA CYS A 329 16.47 -19.69 17.72
C CYS A 329 14.95 -19.64 17.92
N ASP A 330 14.47 -18.55 18.54
CA ASP A 330 13.04 -18.24 18.53
C ASP A 330 12.55 -17.99 17.09
N GLU A 331 11.56 -18.74 16.63
CA GLU A 331 11.02 -18.60 15.27
C GLU A 331 10.53 -17.18 14.95
N ARG A 332 10.12 -16.39 15.96
CA ARG A 332 9.70 -14.99 15.77
C ARG A 332 10.82 -14.12 15.23
N SER A 333 12.09 -14.48 15.47
CA SER A 333 13.26 -13.78 14.90
C SER A 333 13.35 -13.89 13.37
N LEU A 334 12.60 -14.80 12.76
CA LEU A 334 12.60 -15.07 11.31
C LEU A 334 11.37 -14.50 10.58
N ARG A 335 10.37 -13.98 11.31
CA ARG A 335 9.02 -13.68 10.77
C ARG A 335 8.81 -12.22 10.32
N ASP A 336 9.80 -11.34 10.45
CA ASP A 336 9.70 -9.92 10.03
C ASP A 336 10.25 -9.70 8.61
N TYR A 337 10.12 -8.47 8.08
CA TYR A 337 10.70 -8.11 6.79
C TYR A 337 12.23 -8.22 6.80
N ASP A 338 12.79 -8.64 5.68
CA ASP A 338 14.20 -8.99 5.54
C ASP A 338 15.17 -7.86 5.89
N ASN A 339 14.78 -6.60 5.66
CA ASN A 339 15.60 -5.42 5.95
C ASN A 339 15.37 -4.83 7.35
N ARG A 340 14.48 -5.41 8.16
CA ARG A 340 14.27 -4.96 9.55
C ARG A 340 15.33 -5.54 10.48
N PRO A 341 15.66 -4.82 11.57
CA PRO A 341 16.50 -5.37 12.63
C PRO A 341 15.91 -6.68 13.18
N VAL A 342 16.75 -7.69 13.34
CA VAL A 342 16.34 -8.93 14.01
C VAL A 342 15.95 -8.63 15.46
N ARG A 343 14.87 -9.26 15.92
CA ARG A 343 14.36 -9.15 17.29
C ARG A 343 14.19 -10.55 17.88
N TYR A 344 13.94 -10.63 19.19
CA TYR A 344 13.78 -11.89 19.92
C TYR A 344 15.05 -12.77 19.90
N VAL A 345 16.22 -12.13 19.94
CA VAL A 345 17.53 -12.78 20.06
C VAL A 345 18.13 -12.50 21.43
N THR A 346 18.78 -13.50 22.01
CA THR A 346 19.49 -13.37 23.28
C THR A 346 20.93 -12.87 23.07
N TRP A 347 21.61 -12.53 24.16
CA TRP A 347 23.04 -12.20 24.10
C TRP A 347 23.88 -13.37 23.55
N ASN A 348 23.55 -14.62 23.91
CA ASN A 348 24.25 -15.80 23.42
C ASN A 348 24.06 -16.01 21.91
N ASP A 349 22.86 -15.71 21.40
CA ASP A 349 22.54 -15.76 19.98
C ASP A 349 23.39 -14.76 19.18
N ALA A 350 23.51 -13.53 19.69
CA ALA A 350 24.36 -12.50 19.08
C ALA A 350 25.85 -12.91 19.07
N GLN A 351 26.36 -13.48 20.17
CA GLN A 351 27.73 -13.99 20.24
C GLN A 351 27.98 -15.16 19.27
N ALA A 352 27.00 -16.07 19.12
CA ALA A 352 27.08 -17.18 18.17
C ALA A 352 27.13 -16.66 16.72
N TYR A 353 26.31 -15.66 16.40
CA TYR A 353 26.32 -14.97 15.11
C TYR A 353 27.68 -14.30 14.83
N CYS A 354 28.22 -13.53 15.76
CA CYS A 354 29.53 -12.88 15.59
C CYS A 354 30.66 -13.90 15.40
N LYS A 355 30.64 -15.03 16.13
CA LYS A 355 31.60 -16.13 15.95
C LYS A 355 31.50 -16.78 14.58
N TRP A 356 30.28 -17.05 14.11
CA TRP A 356 30.06 -17.60 12.78
C TRP A 356 30.53 -16.63 11.69
N LEU A 357 30.13 -15.36 11.78
CA LEU A 357 30.49 -14.35 10.79
C LEU A 357 32.01 -14.11 10.76
N SER A 358 32.67 -14.14 11.92
CA SER A 358 34.14 -14.04 12.01
C SER A 358 34.85 -15.17 11.27
N LYS A 359 34.34 -16.40 11.37
CA LYS A 359 34.90 -17.55 10.64
C LYS A 359 34.71 -17.41 9.13
N THR A 360 33.53 -16.94 8.71
CA THR A 360 33.17 -16.84 7.29
C THR A 360 33.88 -15.68 6.58
N THR A 361 34.09 -14.56 7.28
CA THR A 361 34.69 -13.34 6.69
C THR A 361 36.20 -13.21 6.98
N SER A 362 36.75 -14.08 7.83
CA SER A 362 38.12 -13.93 8.39
C SER A 362 38.36 -12.60 9.12
N ALA A 363 37.30 -11.88 9.48
CA ALA A 363 37.36 -10.69 10.33
C ALA A 363 37.18 -11.08 11.81
N ARG A 364 37.70 -10.27 12.74
CA ARG A 364 37.48 -10.48 14.18
C ARG A 364 36.28 -9.66 14.66
N LEU A 365 35.09 -10.24 14.56
CA LEU A 365 33.84 -9.64 15.03
C LEU A 365 33.53 -10.10 16.45
N ARG A 366 32.83 -9.26 17.23
CA ARG A 366 32.53 -9.51 18.66
C ARG A 366 31.09 -9.21 18.99
#